data_AF-G8RLQ5-F1
#
_entry.id   AF-G8RLQ5-F1
#
_cell.length_a   1.000
_cell.length_b   1.000
_cell.length_c   1.000
_cell.angle_alpha   90.00
_cell.angle_beta   90.00
_cell.angle_gamma   90.00
#
_symmetry.space_group_name_H-M   'P 1'
#
loop_
_entity.id
_entity.type
_entity.pdbx_description
1 polymer ?
#
loop_
_entity_poly.entity_id
_entity_poly.type
_entity_poly.pdbx_seq_one_letter_code
_entity_poly.pdbx_strand_id
1 'polypeptide(L)'
;MQERTLVKAAGASLSIVAVAVVAIHVPTMTEPRDEWSFRVGYAAVSSPSHVRSVVSGDGLGRETFCAEVLTRTIAEGQLLGLRTGEFLRGCKSAVGDAME
;
A
#
# COMPACT_ATOMS: atom_id res chain seq x y z
N MET A 1 -33.66 15.55 34.20
CA MET A 1 -34.01 14.27 33.56
C MET A 1 -34.48 14.58 32.14
N GLN A 2 -33.62 14.28 31.15
CA GLN A 2 -33.88 13.60 29.85
C GLN A 2 -35.39 13.38 29.49
N GLU A 3 -35.92 13.59 28.28
CA GLU A 3 -35.48 13.11 26.95
C GLU A 3 -36.20 13.79 25.75
N ARG A 4 -35.40 14.08 24.71
CA ARG A 4 -35.61 13.79 23.27
C ARG A 4 -36.80 14.41 22.52
N THR A 5 -36.52 15.52 21.82
CA THR A 5 -37.28 15.96 20.64
C THR A 5 -36.44 15.72 19.38
N LEU A 6 -37.00 14.90 18.48
CA LEU A 6 -36.97 14.94 17.02
C LEU A 6 -35.81 15.68 16.31
N VAL A 7 -35.22 15.04 15.28
CA VAL A 7 -35.35 15.47 13.88
C VAL A 7 -34.68 14.43 12.95
N LYS A 8 -35.47 14.02 11.97
CA LYS A 8 -35.17 13.25 10.76
C LYS A 8 -34.30 14.07 9.81
N ALA A 9 -33.16 13.54 9.35
CA ALA A 9 -32.47 14.05 8.15
C ALA A 9 -31.52 13.02 7.54
N ALA A 10 -31.66 12.84 6.23
CA ALA A 10 -30.67 12.47 5.22
C ALA A 10 -29.73 11.28 5.54
N GLY A 11 -29.82 10.16 4.82
CA GLY A 11 -29.57 10.20 3.38
C GLY A 11 -28.14 10.65 3.08
N ALA A 12 -27.15 9.92 3.60
CA ALA A 12 -25.79 9.95 3.12
C ALA A 12 -25.23 8.54 3.31
N SER A 13 -25.14 7.79 2.22
CA SER A 13 -24.33 6.59 2.11
C SER A 13 -22.88 7.00 2.35
N LEU A 14 -22.52 7.15 3.63
CA LEU A 14 -21.15 7.31 4.06
C LEU A 14 -20.53 5.92 3.88
N SER A 15 -20.03 5.66 2.67
CA SER A 15 -18.94 4.73 2.48
C SER A 15 -17.82 5.22 3.38
N ILE A 16 -17.78 4.69 4.60
CA ILE A 16 -16.66 4.87 5.51
C ILE A 16 -15.52 4.15 4.79
N VAL A 17 -14.76 4.89 3.98
CA VAL A 17 -13.43 4.48 3.59
C VAL A 17 -12.68 4.45 4.91
N ALA A 18 -12.64 3.27 5.51
CA ALA A 18 -11.78 2.97 6.63
C ALA A 18 -10.36 3.11 6.08
N VAL A 19 -9.83 4.33 6.10
CA VAL A 19 -8.39 4.55 6.03
C VAL A 19 -7.88 3.98 7.34
N ALA A 20 -7.56 2.69 7.32
CA ALA A 20 -6.78 2.06 8.35
C ALA A 20 -5.43 2.77 8.33
N VAL A 21 -5.31 3.81 9.16
CA VAL A 21 -4.02 4.32 9.58
C VAL A 21 -3.42 3.17 10.38
N VAL A 22 -2.75 2.26 9.68
CA VAL A 22 -1.87 1.28 10.30
C VAL A 22 -0.87 2.14 11.06
N ALA A 23 -1.04 2.20 12.37
CA ALA A 23 -0.02 2.68 13.27
C ALA A 23 1.19 1.80 12.98
N ILE A 24 2.09 2.33 12.15
CA ILE A 24 3.40 1.74 11.91
C ILE A 24 4.04 1.76 13.29
N HIS A 25 3.91 0.64 14.01
CA HIS A 25 4.77 0.33 15.13
C HIS A 25 6.15 0.43 14.54
N VAL A 26 6.84 1.53 14.81
CA VAL A 26 8.26 1.68 14.51
C VAL A 26 8.90 0.61 15.37
N PRO A 27 9.28 -0.56 14.83
CA PRO A 27 9.98 -1.52 15.64
C PRO A 27 11.31 -0.83 15.92
N THR A 28 11.67 -0.67 17.19
CA THR A 28 13.04 -0.34 17.60
C THR A 28 13.93 -1.56 17.33
N MET A 29 13.96 -1.99 16.09
CA MET A 29 14.97 -2.87 15.54
C MET A 29 15.76 -2.00 14.59
N THR A 30 17.05 -1.89 14.83
CA THR A 30 18.01 -1.43 13.83
C THR A 30 18.02 -2.46 12.70
N GLU A 31 16.94 -2.53 11.93
CA GLU A 31 16.88 -3.40 10.78
C GLU A 31 17.86 -2.86 9.74
N PRO A 32 18.61 -3.74 9.06
CA PRO A 32 19.41 -3.30 7.94
C PRO A 32 18.49 -2.60 6.95
N ARG A 33 18.91 -1.40 6.51
CA ARG A 33 18.13 -0.49 5.65
C ARG A 33 17.60 -1.18 4.39
N ASP A 34 18.29 -2.23 3.96
CA ASP A 34 17.96 -3.07 2.81
C ASP A 34 16.71 -3.93 3.08
N GLU A 35 16.61 -4.57 4.25
CA GLU A 35 15.45 -5.37 4.67
C GLU A 35 14.20 -4.49 4.83
N TRP A 36 14.36 -3.31 5.43
CA TRP A 36 13.27 -2.34 5.53
C TRP A 36 12.77 -1.92 4.13
N SER A 37 13.68 -1.59 3.23
CA SER A 37 13.34 -1.18 1.86
C SER A 37 12.64 -2.30 1.09
N PHE A 38 13.11 -3.55 1.26
CA PHE A 38 12.47 -4.74 0.70
C PHE A 38 11.03 -4.90 1.18
N ARG A 39 10.80 -4.88 2.50
CA ARG A 39 9.44 -5.03 3.06
C ARG A 39 8.51 -3.90 2.63
N VAL A 40 9.01 -2.67 2.55
CA VAL A 40 8.22 -1.53 2.07
C VAL A 40 7.80 -1.77 0.61
N GLY A 41 8.72 -2.24 -0.24
CA GLY A 41 8.39 -2.61 -1.63
C GLY A 41 7.41 -3.77 -1.74
N TYR A 42 7.54 -4.78 -0.89
CA TYR A 42 6.62 -5.91 -0.84
C TYR A 42 5.22 -5.47 -0.37
N ALA A 43 5.15 -4.66 0.70
CA ALA A 43 3.89 -4.18 1.29
C ALA A 43 3.18 -3.14 0.41
N ALA A 44 3.91 -2.38 -0.41
CA ALA A 44 3.33 -1.47 -1.40
C ALA A 44 2.44 -2.21 -2.41
N VAL A 45 2.68 -3.51 -2.59
CA VAL A 45 1.87 -4.42 -3.38
C VAL A 45 0.85 -5.11 -2.46
N SER A 46 -0.16 -4.36 -2.03
CA SER A 46 -1.09 -4.78 -0.97
C SER A 46 -2.29 -5.60 -1.44
N SER A 47 -2.52 -5.74 -2.75
CA SER A 47 -3.67 -6.48 -3.29
C SER A 47 -3.29 -7.36 -4.48
N PRO A 48 -3.23 -8.70 -4.30
CA PRO A 48 -2.86 -9.62 -5.38
C PRO A 48 -3.87 -9.60 -6.54
N SER A 49 -5.15 -9.35 -6.27
CA SER A 49 -6.18 -9.15 -7.30
C SER A 49 -5.93 -7.89 -8.15
N HIS A 50 -5.45 -6.80 -7.53
CA HIS A 50 -5.09 -5.58 -8.25
C HIS A 50 -3.86 -5.79 -9.12
N VAL A 51 -2.84 -6.48 -8.60
CA VAL A 51 -1.65 -6.86 -9.36
C VAL A 51 -2.03 -7.69 -10.57
N ARG A 52 -2.81 -8.75 -10.38
CA ARG A 52 -3.21 -9.65 -11.47
C ARG A 52 -4.04 -8.92 -12.52
N SER A 53 -4.91 -7.99 -12.10
CA SER A 53 -5.68 -7.13 -13.01
C SER A 53 -4.78 -6.21 -13.84
N VAL A 54 -3.79 -5.56 -13.24
CA VAL A 54 -2.93 -4.60 -13.93
C VAL A 54 -1.88 -5.30 -14.79
N VAL A 55 -1.22 -6.32 -14.26
CA VAL A 55 -0.17 -7.07 -14.97
C VAL A 55 -0.74 -7.93 -16.08
N SER A 56 -1.89 -8.60 -15.84
CA SER A 56 -2.50 -9.48 -16.86
C SER A 56 -3.49 -8.76 -17.76
N GLY A 57 -4.23 -7.76 -17.24
CA GLY A 57 -5.28 -7.07 -17.96
C GLY A 57 -4.77 -5.91 -18.81
N ASP A 58 -3.90 -5.06 -18.25
CA ASP A 58 -3.30 -3.93 -18.96
C ASP A 58 -2.02 -4.31 -19.72
N GLY A 59 -1.54 -5.56 -19.56
CA GLY A 59 -0.30 -6.05 -20.18
C GLY A 59 0.95 -5.35 -19.64
N LEU A 60 0.84 -4.71 -18.47
CA LEU A 60 1.95 -4.01 -17.82
C LEU A 60 2.98 -5.03 -17.34
N GLY A 61 4.18 -4.97 -17.92
CA GLY A 61 5.30 -5.77 -17.44
C GLY A 61 5.58 -5.51 -15.96
N ARG A 62 5.91 -6.56 -15.21
CA ARG A 62 6.21 -6.52 -13.76
C ARG A 62 7.23 -5.43 -13.38
N GLU A 63 8.18 -5.13 -14.27
CA GLU A 63 9.17 -4.08 -14.03
C GLU A 63 8.57 -2.68 -14.09
N THR A 64 7.74 -2.41 -15.09
CA THR A 64 7.02 -1.14 -15.24
C THR A 64 6.04 -0.92 -14.10
N PHE A 65 5.29 -1.97 -13.71
CA PHE A 65 4.41 -1.92 -12.54
C PHE A 65 5.17 -1.51 -11.28
N CYS A 66 6.28 -2.20 -10.96
CA CYS A 66 7.05 -1.87 -9.76
C CYS A 66 7.73 -0.50 -9.83
N ALA A 67 8.08 -0.01 -11.03
CA ALA A 67 8.58 1.35 -11.21
C ALA A 67 7.50 2.40 -10.90
N GLU A 68 6.26 2.19 -11.35
CA GLU A 68 5.14 3.08 -11.02
C GLU A 68 4.82 3.08 -9.52
N VAL A 69 4.81 1.90 -8.90
CA VAL A 69 4.61 1.75 -7.45
C VAL A 69 5.70 2.51 -6.69
N LEU A 70 6.97 2.37 -7.09
CA LEU A 70 8.08 3.14 -6.52
C LEU A 70 7.85 4.65 -6.68
N THR A 71 7.47 5.13 -7.86
CA THR A 71 7.22 6.56 -8.09
C THR A 71 6.09 7.08 -7.20
N ARG A 72 5.03 6.30 -6.95
CA ARG A 72 3.96 6.68 -6.02
C ARG A 72 4.47 6.72 -4.57
N THR A 73 5.18 5.70 -4.12
CA THR A 73 5.79 5.68 -2.77
C THR A 73 6.76 6.85 -2.57
N ILE A 74 7.47 7.26 -3.64
CA ILE A 74 8.30 8.46 -3.67
C ILE A 74 7.45 9.72 -3.48
N ALA A 75 6.39 9.88 -4.26
CA ALA A 75 5.51 11.04 -4.20
C ALA A 75 4.80 11.17 -2.84
N GLU A 76 4.53 10.06 -2.16
CA GLU A 76 3.92 10.00 -0.83
C GLU A 76 4.90 10.34 0.32
N GLY A 77 6.18 10.59 -0.01
CA GLY A 77 7.18 11.05 0.96
C GLY A 77 7.74 9.94 1.87
N GLN A 78 7.49 8.67 1.57
CA GLN A 78 7.99 7.52 2.36
C GLN A 78 9.47 7.18 2.10
N LEU A 79 10.31 8.18 1.86
CA LEU A 79 11.60 8.00 1.18
C LEU A 79 12.86 8.19 1.99
N LEU A 80 12.76 8.66 3.23
CA LEU A 80 13.97 8.93 4.01
C LEU A 80 14.71 7.62 4.29
N GLY A 81 15.65 7.32 3.39
CA GLY A 81 16.46 6.13 3.38
C GLY A 81 15.97 4.92 2.61
N LEU A 82 15.04 5.10 1.67
CA LEU A 82 14.65 4.02 0.77
C LEU A 82 15.80 3.63 -0.16
N ARG A 83 16.13 2.34 -0.20
CA ARG A 83 17.01 1.76 -1.23
C ARG A 83 16.14 1.26 -2.37
N THR A 84 16.14 2.00 -3.47
CA THR A 84 15.36 1.69 -4.67
C THR A 84 15.53 0.24 -5.16
N GLY A 85 16.76 -0.28 -5.15
CA GLY A 85 17.02 -1.66 -5.59
C GLY A 85 16.30 -2.71 -4.74
N GLU A 86 16.34 -2.54 -3.41
CA GLU A 86 15.70 -3.47 -2.47
C GLU A 86 14.18 -3.33 -2.49
N PHE A 87 13.68 -2.10 -2.61
CA PHE A 87 12.26 -1.84 -2.81
C PHE A 87 11.73 -2.55 -4.07
N LEU A 88 12.40 -2.38 -5.21
CA LEU A 88 11.99 -3.02 -6.46
C LEU A 88 12.08 -4.55 -6.33
N ARG A 89 13.07 -5.09 -5.60
CA ARG A 89 13.16 -6.52 -5.33
C ARG A 89 11.95 -7.02 -4.53
N GLY A 90 11.57 -6.32 -3.46
CA GLY A 90 10.38 -6.63 -2.66
C GLY A 90 9.10 -6.59 -3.46
N CYS A 91 8.90 -5.53 -4.26
CA CYS A 91 7.74 -5.40 -5.13
C CYS A 91 7.67 -6.55 -6.15
N LYS A 92 8.79 -6.87 -6.82
CA LYS A 92 8.83 -7.96 -7.80
C LYS A 92 8.52 -9.32 -7.17
N SER A 93 8.95 -9.54 -5.92
CA SER A 93 8.62 -10.75 -5.15
C SER A 93 7.12 -10.83 -4.87
N ALA A 94 6.50 -9.75 -4.35
CA ALA A 94 5.07 -9.71 -4.08
C ALA A 94 4.23 -9.91 -5.35
N VAL A 95 4.68 -9.37 -6.49
CA VAL A 95 4.03 -9.62 -7.79
C VAL A 95 4.17 -11.09 -8.21
N GLY A 96 5.31 -11.73 -7.94
CA GLY A 96 5.47 -13.16 -8.14
C GLY A 96 4.45 -13.97 -7.34
N ASP A 97 4.41 -13.72 -6.03
CA ASP A 97 3.50 -14.40 -5.10
C ASP A 97 2.01 -14.18 -5.45
N ALA A 98 1.66 -13.03 -6.02
CA ALA A 98 0.30 -12.72 -6.47
C ALA A 98 -0.12 -13.44 -7.77
N MET A 99 0.85 -13.94 -8.54
CA MET A 99 0.64 -14.53 -9.87
C MET A 99 0.75 -16.06 -9.88
N GLU A 100 1.35 -16.66 -8.85
CA GLU A 100 1.28 -18.11 -8.57
C GLU A 100 -0.12 -18.53 -8.08
#